data_AF-A0AAU1P935-F1
#
_entry.id   AF-A0AAU1P935-F1
#
_cell.length_a   1.000
_cell.length_b   1.000
_cell.length_c   1.000
_cell.angle_alpha   90.00
_cell.angle_beta   90.00
_cell.angle_gamma   90.00
#
_symmetry.space_group_name_H-M   'P 1'
#
loop_
_entity.id
_entity.type
_entity.pdbx_description
1 polymer ?
#
loop_
_entity_poly.entity_id
_entity_poly.type
_entity_poly.pdbx_seq_one_letter_code
_entity_poly.pdbx_strand_id
1 'polypeptide(L)' 'MASNRVGIVMGHEGPYLQLRPLGGGREWDADPARVRPVGPAELLQARVTEANARSRSEPGTG' A
#
# COMPACT_ATOMS: atom_id res chain seq x y z
N MET A 1 11.54 -12.76 -3.48
CA MET A 1 11.35 -11.32 -3.73
C MET A 1 10.31 -10.79 -2.76
N ALA A 2 10.74 -10.15 -1.67
CA ALA A 2 9.80 -9.51 -0.74
C ALA A 2 9.18 -8.31 -1.48
N SER A 3 7.88 -8.37 -1.75
CA SER A 3 7.20 -7.25 -2.42
C SER A 3 7.17 -6.09 -1.43
N ASN A 4 7.87 -4.99 -1.73
CA ASN A 4 7.92 -3.77 -0.93
C ASN A 4 6.59 -3.00 -1.03
N ARG A 5 5.48 -3.66 -0.67
CA ARG A 5 4.12 -3.10 -0.75
C ARG A 5 3.81 -2.40 0.57
N VAL A 6 3.35 -1.16 0.45
CA VAL A 6 2.86 -0.36 1.57
C VAL A 6 1.34 -0.28 1.47
N GLY A 7 0.66 -0.52 2.59
CA GLY A 7 -0.79 -0.48 2.69
C GLY A 7 -1.27 0.16 3.98
N ILE A 8 -2.52 0.57 3.98
CA ILE A 8 -3.22 1.11 5.14
C ILE A 8 -3.91 -0.06 5.86
N VAL A 9 -3.75 -0.16 7.18
CA VAL A 9 -4.47 -1.13 7.99
C VAL A 9 -5.96 -0.78 7.98
N MET A 10 -6.78 -1.67 7.44
CA MET A 10 -8.23 -1.54 7.38
C MET A 10 -8.91 -2.22 8.56
N GLY A 11 -8.29 -3.29 9.08
CA GLY A 11 -8.86 -4.10 10.14
C GLY A 11 -8.03 -5.36 10.37
N HIS A 12 -8.53 -6.22 11.25
CA HIS A 12 -7.91 -7.50 11.56
C HIS A 12 -8.88 -8.61 11.14
N GLU A 13 -8.37 -9.61 10.42
CA GLU A 13 -9.13 -10.81 10.08
C GLU A 13 -8.45 -12.02 10.73
N GLY A 14 -9.01 -12.46 11.86
CA GLY A 14 -8.38 -13.47 12.70
C GLY A 14 -6.97 -13.04 13.16
N PRO A 15 -5.92 -13.85 12.93
CA PRO A 15 -4.55 -13.51 13.28
C PRO A 15 -3.86 -12.56 12.28
N TYR A 16 -4.52 -12.21 11.17
CA TYR A 16 -3.92 -11.42 10.08
C TYR A 16 -4.41 -9.98 10.08
N LEU A 17 -3.57 -9.07 9.57
CA LEU A 17 -3.91 -7.67 9.31
C LEU A 17 -4.44 -7.54 7.89
N GLN A 18 -5.61 -6.95 7.74
CA GLN A 18 -6.13 -6.57 6.43
C GLN A 18 -5.54 -5.22 6.02
N LEU A 19 -4.81 -5.22 4.90
CA LEU A 19 -4.16 -4.04 4.33
C LEU A 19 -4.80 -3.67 3.00
N ARG A 20 -4.98 -2.37 2.77
CA ARG A 20 -5.43 -1.82 1.49
C ARG A 20 -4.33 -1.00 0.82
N PRO A 21 -4.13 -1.08 -0.50
CA PRO A 21 -3.13 -0.26 -1.17
C PRO A 21 -3.48 1.23 -1.05
N LEU A 22 -2.46 2.09 -0.98
CA LEU A 22 -2.63 3.55 -0.86
C LEU A 22 -3.45 4.16 -2.01
N GLY A 23 -3.31 3.60 -3.22
CA GLY A 23 -4.02 4.04 -4.43
C GLY A 23 -5.41 3.47 -4.63
N GLY A 24 -5.87 2.66 -3.68
CA GLY A 24 -6.98 1.76 -3.91
C GLY A 24 -6.55 0.51 -4.69
N GLY A 25 -7.47 -0.43 -4.84
CA GLY A 25 -7.21 -1.77 -5.36
C GLY A 25 -7.56 -2.87 -4.35
N ARG A 26 -7.12 -4.09 -4.65
CA ARG A 26 -7.49 -5.29 -3.89
C ARG A 26 -6.79 -5.30 -2.53
N GLU A 27 -7.60 -5.47 -1.49
CA GLU A 27 -7.14 -5.68 -0.12
C GLU A 27 -6.39 -7.02 -0.03
N TRP A 28 -5.44 -7.10 0.90
CA TRP A 28 -4.69 -8.32 1.17
C TRP A 28 -4.44 -8.50 2.65
N ASP A 29 -4.36 -9.76 3.06
CA ASP A 29 -4.05 -10.13 4.43
C ASP A 29 -2.53 -10.23 4.59
N ALA A 30 -2.02 -9.66 5.67
CA ALA A 30 -0.62 -9.66 6.01
C ALA A 30 -0.41 -10.16 7.44
N ASP A 31 0.62 -10.98 7.61
CA ASP A 31 1.04 -11.44 8.91
C ASP A 31 1.57 -10.26 9.75
N PRO A 32 1.00 -9.95 10.93
CA PRO A 32 1.47 -8.84 11.76
C PRO A 32 2.94 -8.98 12.16
N ALA A 33 3.49 -10.21 12.25
CA ALA A 33 4.91 -10.43 12.51
C ALA A 33 5.81 -10.01 11.34
N ARG A 34 5.25 -9.86 10.13
CA ARG A 34 5.94 -9.40 8.92
C ARG A 34 5.58 -7.96 8.55
N VAL A 35 4.71 -7.30 9.31
CA VAL A 35 4.32 -5.91 9.11
C VAL A 35 5.09 -5.04 10.09
N ARG A 36 5.71 -3.98 9.56
CA ARG A 36 6.38 -2.95 10.36
C ARG A 36 5.66 -1.62 10.17
N PRO A 37 5.44 -0.82 11.23
CA PRO A 37 4.95 0.54 11.07
C PRO A 37 5.92 1.35 10.21
N VAL A 38 5.37 2.00 9.19
CA VAL A 38 6.11 2.85 8.28
C VAL A 38 6.28 4.23 8.94
N GLY A 39 7.50 4.75 8.97
CA GLY A 39 7.77 6.09 9.48
C GLY A 39 7.09 7.19 8.62
N PRO A 40 6.85 8.39 9.16
CA PRO A 40 6.11 9.44 8.46
C PRO A 40 6.76 9.86 7.13
N ALA A 41 8.09 9.88 7.05
CA ALA A 41 8.81 10.19 5.81
C ALA A 41 8.65 9.11 4.74
N GLU A 42 8.65 7.84 5.15
CA GLU A 42 8.52 6.69 4.26
C GLU A 42 7.06 6.50 3.82
N LEU A 43 6.10 6.88 4.66
CA LEU A 43 4.69 6.99 4.30
C LEU A 43 4.48 8.06 3.23
N LEU A 44 5.11 9.23 3.38
CA LEU A 44 5.04 10.29 2.38
C LEU A 44 5.61 9.84 1.02
N GLN A 45 6.78 9.19 1.04
CA GLN A 45 7.40 8.63 -0.17
C GLN A 45 6.51 7.56 -0.83
N ALA A 46 5.88 6.68 -0.04
CA ALA A 46 4.98 5.66 -0.55
C ALA A 46 3.73 6.29 -1.20
N ARG A 47 3.15 7.32 -0.58
CA ARG A 47 2.00 8.06 -1.15
C ARG A 47 2.36 8.81 -2.42
N VAL A 48 3.52 9.46 -2.46
CA VAL A 48 4.01 10.17 -3.66
C VAL A 48 4.31 9.18 -4.79
N THR A 49 4.94 8.05 -4.48
CA THR A 49 5.22 6.99 -5.47
C THR A 49 3.93 6.44 -6.05
N GLU A 50 2.92 6.20 -5.21
CA GLU A 50 1.61 5.74 -5.68
C GLU A 50 0.91 6.79 -6.55
N ALA A 51 0.82 8.05 -6.08
CA ALA A 51 0.24 9.14 -6.86
C ALA A 51 0.94 9.31 -8.22
N ASN A 52 2.28 9.23 -8.24
CA ASN A 52 3.06 9.27 -9.47
C ASN A 52 2.79 8.06 -10.37
N ALA A 53 2.64 6.85 -9.81
CA ALA A 53 2.29 5.66 -10.58
C ALA A 53 0.89 5.78 -11.21
N ARG A 54 -0.08 6.32 -10.46
CA ARG A 54 -1.44 6.57 -10.95
C ARG A 54 -1.47 7.58 -12.11
N SER A 55 -0.79 8.71 -11.97
CA SER A 55 -0.69 9.70 -13.06
C SER A 55 0.04 9.16 -14.29
N ARG A 56 0.96 8.22 -14.12
CA ARG A 56 1.65 7.58 -15.25
C ARG A 56 0.78 6.55 -15.98
N SER A 57 -0.28 6.06 -15.35
CA SER A 57 -1.26 5.13 -15.93
C SER A 57 -2.45 5.83 -16.58
N GLU A 58 -2.46 7.16 -16.68
CA GLU A 58 -3.30 7.88 -17.63
C GLU A 58 -2.53 8.06 -18.95
N PRO A 59 -2.60 7.12 -19.92
CA PRO A 59 -2.32 7.51 -21.29
C PRO A 59 -3.38 8.54 -21.66
N GLY A 60 -2.94 9.78 -21.90
CA GLY A 60 -3.75 10.77 -22.59
C GLY A 60 -4.33 10.10 -23.83
N THR A 61 -5.64 9.87 -23.81
CA THR A 61 -6.38 9.54 -25.02
C THR A 61 -6.45 10.85 -25.79
N GLY A 62 -5.46 11.03 -26.67
CA GLY A 62 -5.57 11.96 -27.80
C GLY A 62 -6.50 11.41 -28.86
#